data_AF-A0A7V7CUH5-F1
#
_entry.id   AF-A0A7V7CUH5-F1
#
_cell.length_a   1.000
_cell.length_b   1.000
_cell.length_c   1.000
_cell.angle_alpha   90.00
_cell.angle_beta   90.00
_cell.angle_gamma   90.00
#
_symmetry.space_group_name_H-M   'P 1'
#
loop_
_entity.id
_entity.type
_entity.pdbx_description
1 polymer ?
#
loop_
_entity_poly.entity_id
_entity_poly.type
_entity_poly.pdbx_seq_one_letter_code
_entity_poly.pdbx_strand_id
1 'polypeptide(L)'
;MAGNVLRFKAKAAMQSCCNLGIKLAVAESCTGGLLSEALTALPGSSAFFDSGYITYSNSAKIEMLGVPANLLARFGAVSPEVACAMAEGALSHAKADASLGITGIAGPTGGSTEK
;
A
#
# COMPACT_ATOMS: atom_id res chain seq x y z
N MET A 1 -20.95 -8.30 6.82
CA MET A 1 -20.62 -7.20 7.76
C MET A 1 -19.25 -6.56 7.49
N ALA A 2 -18.16 -7.31 7.25
CA ALA A 2 -16.83 -6.73 6.98
C ALA A 2 -16.75 -5.81 5.74
N GLY A 3 -17.44 -6.16 4.64
CA GLY A 3 -17.46 -5.32 3.41
C GLY A 3 -18.02 -3.91 3.62
N ASN A 4 -18.94 -3.72 4.58
CA ASN A 4 -19.51 -2.40 4.88
C ASN A 4 -18.49 -1.49 5.59
N VAL A 5 -17.61 -2.06 6.42
CA VAL A 5 -16.60 -1.29 7.16
C VAL A 5 -15.49 -0.81 6.23
N LEU A 6 -14.99 -1.68 5.34
CA LEU A 6 -13.93 -1.31 4.39
C LEU A 6 -14.42 -0.19 3.46
N ARG A 7 -15.64 -0.32 2.92
CA ARG A 7 -16.24 0.72 2.07
C ARG A 7 -16.42 2.05 2.81
N PHE A 8 -16.83 2.02 4.08
CA PHE A 8 -16.94 3.23 4.89
C PHE A 8 -15.58 3.92 5.09
N LYS A 9 -14.53 3.16 5.40
CA LYS A 9 -13.17 3.69 5.55
C LYS A 9 -12.60 4.23 4.24
N ALA A 10 -12.80 3.53 3.12
CA ALA A 10 -12.42 4.00 1.80
C ALA A 10 -13.10 5.35 1.49
N LYS A 11 -14.39 5.50 1.81
CA LYS A 11 -15.13 6.75 1.62
C LYS A 11 -14.59 7.89 2.51
N ALA A 12 -14.19 7.59 3.74
CA ALA A 12 -13.56 8.57 4.61
C ALA A 12 -12.19 9.03 4.09
N ALA A 13 -11.39 8.10 3.55
CA ALA A 13 -10.11 8.41 2.89
C ALA A 13 -10.33 9.30 1.65
N MET A 14 -11.29 8.94 0.79
CA MET A 14 -11.71 9.77 -0.35
C MET A 14 -12.07 11.19 0.09
N GLN A 15 -12.95 11.34 1.09
CA GLN A 15 -13.38 12.66 1.54
C GLN A 15 -12.21 13.50 2.06
N SER A 16 -11.29 12.88 2.80
CA SER A 16 -10.12 13.56 3.36
C SER A 16 -9.19 14.04 2.25
N CYS A 17 -8.89 13.17 1.28
CA CYS A 17 -8.02 13.52 0.15
C CYS A 17 -8.64 14.61 -0.73
N CYS A 18 -9.94 14.48 -1.07
CA CYS A 18 -10.66 15.50 -1.84
C CYS A 18 -10.71 16.85 -1.12
N ASN A 19 -10.94 16.87 0.20
CA ASN A 19 -10.98 18.11 0.99
C ASN A 19 -9.61 18.82 1.01
N LEU A 20 -8.53 18.06 1.00
CA LEU A 20 -7.16 18.58 0.96
C LEU A 20 -6.67 18.88 -0.45
N GLY A 21 -7.40 18.44 -1.49
CA GLY A 21 -6.99 18.57 -2.89
C GLY A 21 -5.79 17.69 -3.25
N ILE A 22 -5.61 16.56 -2.57
CA ILE A 22 -4.46 15.66 -2.75
C ILE A 22 -4.85 14.32 -3.39
N LYS A 23 -3.87 13.66 -3.98
CA LYS A 23 -3.95 12.29 -4.50
C LYS A 23 -3.11 11.31 -3.70
N LEU A 24 -3.57 10.06 -3.68
CA LEU A 24 -2.98 8.93 -2.98
C LEU A 24 -2.42 7.90 -3.96
N ALA A 25 -1.21 7.41 -3.69
CA ALA A 25 -0.65 6.18 -4.27
C ALA A 25 -0.59 5.06 -3.22
N VAL A 26 -0.70 3.80 -3.62
CA VAL A 26 -0.68 2.66 -2.69
C VAL A 26 0.27 1.58 -3.18
N ALA A 27 1.17 1.10 -2.30
CA ALA A 27 1.94 -0.11 -2.50
C ALA A 27 1.40 -1.24 -1.61
N GLU A 28 1.01 -2.35 -2.23
CA GLU A 28 0.43 -3.52 -1.57
C GLU A 28 1.31 -4.76 -1.78
N SER A 29 1.48 -5.53 -0.72
CA SER A 29 2.04 -6.90 -0.78
C SER A 29 0.95 -7.91 -0.41
N CYS A 30 0.77 -8.23 0.87
CA CYS A 30 -0.12 -9.30 1.32
C CYS A 30 -1.62 -9.09 1.04
N THR A 31 -2.05 -7.85 0.80
CA THR A 31 -3.44 -7.52 0.44
C THR A 31 -3.75 -7.73 -1.04
N GLY A 32 -2.74 -7.91 -1.89
CA GLY A 32 -2.91 -8.34 -3.28
C GLY A 32 -3.79 -7.43 -4.16
N GLY A 33 -3.97 -6.16 -3.80
CA GLY A 33 -4.79 -5.20 -4.55
C GLY A 33 -6.17 -4.93 -3.96
N LEU A 34 -6.51 -5.58 -2.84
CA LEU A 34 -7.82 -5.40 -2.21
C LEU A 34 -8.04 -3.98 -1.68
N LEU A 35 -6.98 -3.26 -1.28
CA LEU A 35 -7.15 -1.85 -0.91
C LEU A 35 -7.38 -0.98 -2.14
N SER A 36 -6.59 -1.18 -3.21
CA SER A 36 -6.75 -0.47 -4.47
C SER A 36 -8.14 -0.70 -5.08
N GLU A 37 -8.66 -1.93 -5.03
CA GLU A 37 -10.04 -2.25 -5.43
C GLU A 37 -11.05 -1.47 -4.60
N ALA A 38 -10.94 -1.50 -3.27
CA ALA A 38 -11.89 -0.81 -2.39
C ALA A 38 -11.92 0.71 -2.60
N LEU A 39 -10.77 1.33 -2.91
CA LEU A 39 -10.67 2.76 -3.23
C LEU A 39 -11.25 3.07 -4.61
N THR A 40 -10.93 2.25 -5.62
CA THR A 40 -11.36 2.48 -7.01
C THR A 40 -12.83 2.13 -7.26
N ALA A 41 -13.44 1.26 -6.44
CA ALA A 41 -14.86 0.95 -6.46
C ALA A 41 -15.77 2.13 -6.05
N LEU A 42 -15.20 3.20 -5.48
CA LEU A 42 -15.95 4.42 -5.15
C LEU A 42 -16.13 5.30 -6.40
N PRO A 43 -17.36 5.77 -6.71
CA PRO A 43 -17.56 6.77 -7.75
C PRO A 43 -16.75 8.03 -7.48
N GLY A 44 -16.02 8.51 -8.49
CA GLY A 44 -15.15 9.69 -8.38
C GLY A 44 -13.74 9.37 -7.88
N SER A 45 -13.33 8.09 -7.84
CA SER A 45 -12.00 7.67 -7.37
C SER A 45 -10.83 8.34 -8.10
N SER A 46 -10.98 8.70 -9.38
CA SER A 46 -9.96 9.45 -10.14
C SER A 46 -9.60 10.82 -9.57
N ALA A 47 -10.45 11.41 -8.71
CA ALA A 47 -10.18 12.67 -8.05
C ALA A 47 -9.10 12.56 -6.96
N PHE A 48 -8.90 11.37 -6.38
CA PHE A 48 -8.06 11.20 -5.19
C PHE A 48 -7.13 9.98 -5.22
N PHE A 49 -7.33 9.03 -6.13
CA PHE A 49 -6.47 7.85 -6.28
C PHE A 49 -5.66 7.98 -7.58
N ASP A 50 -4.34 7.95 -7.47
CA ASP A 50 -3.43 8.07 -8.61
C ASP A 50 -3.00 6.70 -9.15
N SER A 51 -2.44 5.86 -8.27
CA SER A 51 -1.78 4.63 -8.68
C SER A 51 -1.73 3.57 -7.57
N GLY A 52 -1.72 2.31 -7.98
CA GLY A 52 -1.59 1.14 -7.11
C GLY A 52 -0.47 0.21 -7.60
N TYR A 53 0.38 -0.26 -6.69
CA TYR A 53 1.53 -1.11 -6.97
C TYR A 53 1.40 -2.43 -6.19
N ILE A 54 1.22 -3.55 -6.89
CA ILE A 54 1.17 -4.86 -6.26
C ILE A 54 2.55 -5.51 -6.32
N THR A 55 3.28 -5.48 -5.20
CA THR A 55 4.69 -5.90 -5.11
C THR A 55 4.86 -7.09 -4.17
N TYR A 56 4.23 -8.21 -4.52
CA TYR A 56 4.19 -9.39 -3.65
C TYR A 56 5.58 -9.99 -3.37
N SER A 57 6.43 -10.11 -4.39
CA SER A 57 7.80 -10.63 -4.26
C SER A 57 8.80 -9.56 -3.82
N ASN A 58 9.93 -9.99 -3.25
CA ASN A 58 11.05 -9.10 -2.97
C ASN A 58 11.60 -8.44 -4.25
N SER A 59 11.66 -9.19 -5.37
CA SER A 59 12.06 -8.62 -6.66
C SER A 59 11.13 -7.51 -7.11
N ALA A 60 9.81 -7.68 -6.99
CA ALA A 60 8.84 -6.64 -7.34
C ALA A 60 8.98 -5.39 -6.45
N LYS A 61 9.25 -5.56 -5.15
CA LYS A 61 9.53 -4.43 -4.24
C LYS A 61 10.77 -3.63 -4.71
N ILE A 62 11.82 -4.32 -5.15
CA ILE A 62 13.05 -3.68 -5.64
C ILE A 62 12.81 -3.02 -7.00
N GLU A 63 12.25 -3.76 -7.97
CA GLU A 63 12.14 -3.33 -9.37
C GLU A 63 11.10 -2.23 -9.58
N MET A 64 9.95 -2.31 -8.88
CA MET A 64 8.84 -1.37 -9.11
C MET A 64 8.87 -0.17 -8.16
N LEU A 65 9.45 -0.31 -6.97
CA LEU A 65 9.40 0.69 -5.90
C LEU A 65 10.79 1.11 -5.43
N GLY A 66 11.87 0.55 -5.97
CA GLY A 66 13.22 0.90 -5.57
C GLY A 66 13.56 0.53 -4.12
N VAL A 67 12.83 -0.42 -3.51
CA VAL A 67 13.11 -0.85 -2.11
C VAL A 67 14.53 -1.40 -2.04
N PRO A 68 15.42 -0.86 -1.19
CA PRO A 68 16.79 -1.33 -1.09
C PRO A 68 16.90 -2.81 -0.69
N ALA A 69 17.67 -3.58 -1.45
CA ALA A 69 17.87 -5.01 -1.19
C ALA A 69 18.48 -5.30 0.20
N ASN A 70 19.29 -4.38 0.72
CA ASN A 70 19.87 -4.49 2.07
C ASN A 70 18.82 -4.34 3.18
N LEU A 71 17.75 -3.54 2.99
CA LEU A 71 16.64 -3.49 3.96
C LEU A 71 15.89 -4.82 4.01
N LEU A 72 15.60 -5.39 2.84
CA LEU A 72 14.94 -6.70 2.72
C LEU A 72 15.79 -7.80 3.37
N ALA A 73 17.11 -7.79 3.18
CA ALA A 73 18.02 -8.76 3.80
C ALA A 73 18.13 -8.60 5.31
N ARG A 74 18.13 -7.35 5.83
CA ARG A 74 18.35 -7.06 7.25
C ARG A 74 17.09 -7.19 8.11
N PHE A 75 15.97 -6.67 7.63
CA PHE A 75 14.72 -6.57 8.41
C PHE A 75 13.64 -7.55 7.94
N GLY A 76 13.85 -8.19 6.79
CA GLY A 76 12.83 -9.01 6.14
C GLY A 76 11.73 -8.16 5.48
N ALA A 77 10.98 -8.80 4.57
CA ALA A 77 9.93 -8.12 3.82
C ALA A 77 8.78 -7.57 4.68
N VAL A 78 8.57 -8.14 5.87
CA VAL A 78 7.49 -7.76 6.79
C VAL A 78 8.09 -7.01 7.97
N SER A 79 8.37 -5.73 7.74
CA SER A 79 9.00 -4.83 8.70
C SER A 79 8.52 -3.38 8.48
N PRO A 80 8.54 -2.53 9.52
CA PRO A 80 8.25 -1.10 9.37
C PRO A 80 9.17 -0.41 8.34
N GLU A 81 10.44 -0.80 8.30
CA GLU A 81 11.44 -0.25 7.38
C GLU A 81 11.07 -0.53 5.92
N VAL A 82 10.68 -1.77 5.62
CA VAL A 82 10.25 -2.14 4.26
C VAL A 82 8.89 -1.51 3.92
N ALA A 83 7.97 -1.40 4.88
CA ALA A 83 6.70 -0.70 4.67
C ALA A 83 6.91 0.78 4.30
N CYS A 84 7.83 1.47 4.99
CA CYS A 84 8.20 2.86 4.72
C CYS A 84 8.84 3.00 3.34
N ALA A 85 9.84 2.16 3.04
CA ALA A 85 10.51 2.16 1.74
C ALA A 85 9.53 1.88 0.57
N MET A 86 8.55 0.99 0.77
CA MET A 86 7.49 0.75 -0.23
C MET A 86 6.61 2.00 -0.44
N ALA A 87 6.25 2.70 0.62
CA ALA A 87 5.45 3.92 0.54
C ALA A 87 6.24 5.04 -0.17
N GLU A 88 7.50 5.27 0.22
CA GLU A 88 8.38 6.26 -0.40
C GLU A 88 8.59 5.96 -1.89
N GLY A 89 8.86 4.70 -2.23
CA GLY A 89 8.97 4.23 -3.60
C GLY A 89 7.70 4.53 -4.41
N ALA A 90 6.53 4.18 -3.86
CA ALA A 90 5.25 4.43 -4.52
C ALA A 90 5.04 5.93 -4.77
N LEU A 91 5.35 6.79 -3.80
CA LEU A 91 5.23 8.23 -3.94
C LEU A 91 6.19 8.78 -5.02
N SER A 92 7.42 8.26 -5.08
CA SER A 92 8.42 8.70 -6.06
C SER A 92 8.09 8.33 -7.52
N HIS A 93 7.29 7.27 -7.72
CA HIS A 93 6.87 6.78 -9.05
C HIS A 93 5.48 7.26 -9.47
N ALA A 94 4.73 7.88 -8.56
CA ALA A 94 3.36 8.33 -8.76
C ALA A 94 3.29 9.84 -9.02
N LYS A 95 2.13 10.31 -9.52
CA LYS A 95 1.76 11.74 -9.50
C LYS A 95 0.80 12.00 -8.33
N ALA A 96 1.21 11.54 -7.15
CA ALA A 96 0.47 11.61 -5.90
C ALA A 96 1.17 12.52 -4.88
N ASP A 97 0.42 12.99 -3.88
CA ASP A 97 0.94 13.82 -2.80
C ASP A 97 1.15 13.02 -1.51
N ALA A 98 0.48 11.87 -1.38
CA ALA A 98 0.62 10.95 -0.28
C ALA A 98 0.69 9.51 -0.76
N SER A 99 1.26 8.62 0.05
CA SER A 99 1.25 7.19 -0.23
C SER A 99 1.10 6.31 1.00
N LEU A 100 0.79 5.04 0.77
CA LEU A 100 0.70 4.00 1.79
C LEU A 100 1.42 2.72 1.34
N GLY A 101 2.26 2.15 2.21
CA GLY A 101 2.90 0.86 2.01
C GLY A 101 2.32 -0.21 2.94
N ILE A 102 1.91 -1.35 2.39
CA ILE A 102 1.35 -2.49 3.13
C ILE A 102 2.19 -3.73 2.88
N THR A 103 2.84 -4.23 3.93
CA THR A 103 3.52 -5.52 3.92
C THR A 103 3.18 -6.30 5.18
N GLY A 104 3.05 -7.61 5.06
CA GLY A 104 2.49 -8.46 6.08
C GLY A 104 2.52 -9.93 5.68
N ILE A 105 2.09 -10.78 6.60
CA ILE A 105 1.90 -12.21 6.38
C ILE A 105 0.40 -12.47 6.45
N ALA A 106 -0.20 -12.88 5.33
CA ALA A 106 -1.64 -13.21 5.30
C ALA A 106 -1.96 -14.52 6.05
N GLY A 107 -0.95 -15.37 6.29
CA GLY A 107 -1.08 -16.67 6.93
C GLY A 107 -1.45 -17.80 5.96
N PRO A 108 -1.60 -19.05 6.46
CA PRO A 108 -1.43 -19.46 7.86
C PRO A 108 0.04 -19.65 8.27
N THR A 109 0.97 -19.72 7.30
CA THR A 109 2.39 -19.89 7.56
C THR A 109 3.12 -18.55 7.57
N GLY A 110 4.01 -18.36 8.56
CA GLY A 110 4.87 -17.19 8.68
C GLY A 110 4.64 -16.37 9.96
N GLY A 111 5.70 -15.67 10.37
CA GLY A 111 5.83 -14.99 11.66
C GLY A 111 6.72 -15.81 12.58
N SER A 112 7.91 -15.31 12.87
CA SER A 112 8.71 -15.86 13.98
C SER A 112 7.93 -15.63 15.27
N THR A 113 7.96 -16.60 16.18
CA THR A 113 7.46 -16.45 17.56
C THR A 113 8.21 -15.36 18.33
N GLU A 114 9.36 -14.94 17.82
CA GLU A 114 10.10 -13.79 18.30
C GLU A 114 9.61 -12.51 17.62
N LYS A 115 8.94 -11.68 18.41
CA LYS A 115 8.79 -10.23 18.23
C LYS A 115 8.93 -9.56 19.58
#